data_AF-A0A0F9AZP5-F1
#
_entry.id   AF-A0A0F9AZP5-F1
#
_cell.length_a   1.000
_cell.length_b   1.000
_cell.length_c   1.000
_cell.angle_alpha   90.00
_cell.angle_beta   90.00
_cell.angle_gamma   90.00
#
_symmetry.space_group_name_H-M   'P 1'
#
loop_
_entity.id
_entity.type
_entity.pdbx_description
1 polymer ?
#
loop_
_entity_poly.entity_id
_entity_poly.type
_entity_poly.pdbx_seq_one_letter_code
_entity_poly.pdbx_strand_id
1 'polypeptide(L)'
;PLIPDDSSIEVVLADVVGLVTVQTYDDGTWYSYSPGAPSDLTEMVDGQGYWISMTASATLAVSGTEMPVDPFDPLPAYHVVEGYNLMGFKSTTPMTVSEYLLGVEYVRVYEYVDGYNSLSADEDMTPGRGYWISVSADGTIYP
;
A
#
# COMPACT_ATOMS: atom_id res chain seq x y z
N PRO A 1 -2.49 4.09 4.54
CA PRO A 1 -2.88 4.46 5.92
C PRO A 1 -4.40 4.53 6.17
N LEU A 2 -5.17 5.15 5.27
CA LEU A 2 -6.63 5.27 5.44
C LEU A 2 -7.35 4.30 4.51
N ILE A 3 -8.52 3.83 4.94
CA ILE A 3 -9.56 3.29 4.07
C ILE A 3 -10.18 4.49 3.36
N PRO A 4 -10.01 4.65 2.03
CA PRO A 4 -10.50 5.81 1.31
C PRO A 4 -12.02 5.93 1.39
N ASP A 5 -12.54 7.16 1.45
CA ASP A 5 -14.00 7.40 1.36
C ASP A 5 -14.56 6.95 -0.01
N ASP A 6 -13.72 7.01 -1.04
CA ASP A 6 -13.97 6.52 -2.39
C ASP A 6 -12.68 5.88 -2.92
N SER A 7 -12.72 4.58 -3.21
CA SER A 7 -11.58 3.81 -3.72
C SER A 7 -11.30 4.07 -5.20
N SER A 8 -12.18 4.75 -5.94
CA SER A 8 -11.96 5.01 -7.37
C SER A 8 -10.63 5.72 -7.61
N ILE A 9 -9.79 5.15 -8.46
CA ILE A 9 -8.46 5.72 -8.75
C ILE A 9 -8.57 7.13 -9.36
N GLU A 10 -9.63 7.40 -10.12
CA GLU A 10 -9.90 8.71 -10.70
C GLU A 10 -10.25 9.74 -9.62
N VAL A 11 -10.95 9.32 -8.56
CA VAL A 11 -11.33 10.19 -7.43
C VAL A 11 -10.13 10.43 -6.54
N VAL A 12 -9.38 9.39 -6.17
CA VAL A 12 -8.19 9.50 -5.31
C VAL A 12 -7.11 10.38 -5.95
N LEU A 13 -6.94 10.30 -7.27
CA LEU A 13 -5.89 11.03 -8.00
C LEU A 13 -6.40 12.31 -8.67
N ALA A 14 -7.64 12.74 -8.43
CA ALA A 14 -8.27 13.86 -9.16
C ALA A 14 -7.43 15.16 -9.11
N ASP A 15 -6.80 15.44 -7.96
CA ASP A 15 -6.02 16.65 -7.72
C ASP A 15 -4.52 16.49 -8.05
N VAL A 16 -4.10 15.32 -8.50
CA VAL A 16 -2.69 15.00 -8.79
C VAL A 16 -2.33 15.42 -10.21
N VAL A 17 -1.65 16.57 -10.33
CA VAL A 17 -1.15 17.06 -11.64
C VAL A 17 0.15 16.35 -12.03
N GLY A 18 0.27 16.00 -13.32
CA GLY A 18 1.51 15.45 -13.86
C GLY A 18 1.67 13.93 -13.67
N LEU A 19 0.58 13.24 -13.31
CA LEU A 19 0.52 11.78 -13.25
C LEU A 19 0.87 11.15 -14.61
N VAL A 20 1.76 10.17 -14.61
CA VAL A 20 2.17 9.40 -15.81
C VAL A 20 1.53 8.03 -15.78
N THR A 21 1.78 7.27 -14.72
CA THR A 21 1.23 5.92 -14.54
C THR A 21 1.16 5.58 -13.05
N VAL A 22 0.18 4.76 -12.67
CA VAL A 22 0.12 4.08 -11.39
C VAL A 22 0.22 2.59 -11.62
N GLN A 23 0.98 1.90 -10.78
CA GLN A 23 1.10 0.45 -10.82
C GLN A 23 0.96 -0.14 -9.42
N THR A 24 0.32 -1.29 -9.31
CA THR A 24 0.33 -2.11 -8.09
C THR A 24 0.65 -3.56 -8.46
N TYR A 25 1.12 -4.30 -7.46
CA TYR A 25 1.44 -5.71 -7.60
C TYR A 25 0.66 -6.50 -6.57
N ASP A 26 -0.18 -7.40 -7.05
CA ASP A 26 -1.06 -8.22 -6.24
C ASP A 26 -1.07 -9.64 -6.79
N ASP A 27 -0.88 -10.62 -5.90
CA ASP A 27 -0.86 -12.06 -6.20
C ASP A 27 -0.16 -12.45 -7.52
N GLY A 28 1.11 -12.06 -7.67
CA GLY A 28 1.89 -12.42 -8.87
C GLY A 28 1.65 -11.53 -10.10
N THR A 29 0.70 -10.60 -10.03
CA THR A 29 0.20 -9.85 -11.19
C THR A 29 0.42 -8.35 -11.02
N TRP A 30 0.84 -7.70 -12.10
CA TRP A 30 0.94 -6.25 -12.17
C TRP A 30 -0.33 -5.66 -12.77
N TYR A 31 -0.89 -4.66 -12.10
CA TYR A 31 -2.01 -3.86 -12.57
C TYR A 31 -1.56 -2.42 -12.79
N SER A 32 -2.16 -1.73 -13.75
CA SER A 32 -1.75 -0.38 -14.12
C SER A 32 -2.89 0.55 -14.52
N TYR A 33 -2.70 1.82 -14.18
CA TYR A 33 -3.53 2.94 -14.60
C TYR A 33 -2.66 3.97 -15.31
N SER A 34 -3.16 4.49 -16.42
CA SER A 34 -2.57 5.62 -17.14
C SER A 34 -3.70 6.49 -17.68
N PRO A 35 -3.70 7.81 -17.42
CA PRO A 35 -4.75 8.70 -17.92
C PRO A 35 -4.90 8.61 -19.45
N GLY A 36 -6.11 8.35 -19.92
CA GLY A 36 -6.43 8.30 -21.36
C GLY A 36 -5.98 7.02 -22.09
N ALA A 37 -5.56 5.99 -21.37
CA ALA A 37 -5.27 4.66 -21.91
C ALA A 37 -6.17 3.60 -21.25
N PRO A 38 -6.33 2.41 -21.86
CA PRO A 38 -6.97 1.28 -21.19
C PRO A 38 -6.26 0.97 -19.86
N SER A 39 -7.04 0.69 -18.83
CA SER A 39 -6.53 0.41 -17.48
C SER A 39 -7.20 -0.85 -16.92
N ASP A 40 -6.41 -1.66 -16.23
CA ASP A 40 -6.83 -2.81 -15.42
C ASP A 40 -6.72 -2.53 -13.91
N LEU A 41 -6.35 -1.30 -13.53
CA LEU A 41 -6.34 -0.79 -12.17
C LEU A 41 -7.34 0.36 -12.04
N THR A 42 -8.54 0.09 -11.54
CA THR A 42 -9.61 1.10 -11.42
C THR A 42 -9.80 1.62 -10.01
N GLU A 43 -9.17 1.00 -9.02
CA GLU A 43 -9.32 1.32 -7.60
C GLU A 43 -7.98 1.40 -6.89
N MET A 44 -7.89 2.27 -5.88
CA MET A 44 -6.81 2.36 -4.91
C MET A 44 -7.34 1.88 -3.56
N VAL A 45 -7.20 0.58 -3.31
CA VAL A 45 -7.67 -0.10 -2.10
C VAL A 45 -6.63 0.04 -0.98
N ASP A 46 -7.09 0.19 0.25
CA ASP A 46 -6.20 0.19 1.40
C ASP A 46 -5.46 -1.15 1.57
N GLY A 47 -4.29 -1.10 2.20
CA GLY A 47 -3.40 -2.25 2.35
C GLY A 47 -2.55 -2.54 1.11
N GLN A 48 -3.00 -2.21 -0.10
CA GLN A 48 -2.16 -2.32 -1.30
C GLN A 48 -1.14 -1.18 -1.39
N GLY A 49 0.05 -1.49 -1.90
CA GLY A 49 1.07 -0.51 -2.22
C GLY A 49 0.99 -0.08 -3.68
N TYR A 50 1.32 1.19 -3.95
CA TYR A 50 1.22 1.77 -5.28
C TYR A 50 2.52 2.48 -5.66
N TRP A 51 3.00 2.19 -6.87
CA TRP A 51 4.00 2.97 -7.56
C TRP A 51 3.31 4.07 -8.35
N ILE A 52 3.59 5.32 -8.02
CA ILE A 52 3.04 6.48 -8.72
C ILE A 52 4.18 7.19 -9.46
N SER A 53 4.18 7.09 -10.78
CA SER A 53 5.12 7.79 -11.64
C SER A 53 4.56 9.15 -12.01
N MET A 54 5.37 10.19 -11.82
CA MET A 54 4.98 11.58 -12.01
C MET A 54 6.04 12.38 -12.75
N THR A 55 5.61 13.40 -13.48
CA THR A 55 6.50 14.34 -14.19
C THR A 55 7.05 15.45 -13.30
N ALA A 56 6.42 15.69 -12.15
CA ALA A 56 6.84 16.65 -11.13
C ALA A 56 6.37 16.18 -9.75
N SER A 57 6.97 16.73 -8.68
CA SER A 57 6.48 16.48 -7.32
C SER A 57 5.08 17.07 -7.15
N ALA A 58 4.22 16.32 -6.43
CA ALA A 58 2.88 16.76 -6.06
C ALA A 58 2.55 16.26 -4.65
N THR A 59 1.46 16.78 -4.09
CA THR A 59 0.87 16.25 -2.84
C THR A 59 -0.37 15.45 -3.20
N LEU A 60 -0.41 14.20 -2.77
CA LEU A 60 -1.61 13.37 -2.82
C LEU A 60 -2.33 13.49 -1.48
N ALA A 61 -3.50 14.13 -1.48
CA ALA A 61 -4.37 14.17 -0.31
C ALA A 61 -5.37 13.02 -0.39
N VAL A 62 -5.41 12.18 0.64
CA VAL A 62 -6.37 11.07 0.75
C VAL A 62 -7.26 11.33 1.94
N SER A 63 -8.59 11.35 1.73
CA SER A 63 -9.58 11.36 2.79
C SER A 63 -10.13 9.97 3.03
N GLY A 64 -10.46 9.66 4.28
CA GLY A 64 -10.87 8.33 4.66
C GLY A 64 -10.85 8.13 6.17
N THR A 65 -10.94 6.87 6.57
CA THR A 65 -10.99 6.46 7.98
C THR A 65 -9.92 5.42 8.29
N GLU A 66 -9.43 5.39 9.54
CA GLU A 66 -8.46 4.37 9.96
C GLU A 66 -9.11 3.02 10.20
N MET A 67 -10.40 3.02 10.56
CA MET A 67 -11.19 1.83 10.88
C MET A 67 -12.53 1.93 10.15
N PRO A 68 -13.16 0.79 9.81
CA PRO A 68 -14.50 0.79 9.25
C PRO A 68 -15.48 1.58 10.12
N VAL A 69 -16.36 2.33 9.46
CA VAL A 69 -17.36 3.17 10.14
C VAL A 69 -18.52 2.33 10.67
N ASP A 70 -18.89 1.27 9.95
CA ASP A 70 -19.91 0.33 10.40
C ASP A 70 -19.30 -0.67 11.40
N PRO A 71 -19.82 -0.78 12.63
CA PRO A 71 -19.31 -1.73 13.62
C PRO A 71 -19.53 -3.21 13.24
N PHE A 72 -20.33 -3.51 12.22
CA PHE A 72 -20.51 -4.85 11.68
C PHE A 72 -19.53 -5.20 10.56
N ASP A 73 -18.81 -4.20 10.02
CA ASP A 73 -17.74 -4.46 9.07
C ASP A 73 -16.54 -5.12 9.78
N PRO A 74 -15.85 -6.07 9.11
CA PRO A 74 -14.69 -6.72 9.68
C PRO A 74 -13.57 -5.72 9.92
N LEU A 75 -12.80 -5.91 11.00
CA LEU A 75 -11.57 -5.15 11.21
C LEU A 75 -10.62 -5.36 10.03
N PRO A 76 -9.77 -4.36 9.69
CA PRO A 76 -8.83 -4.48 8.59
C PRO A 76 -7.94 -5.72 8.71
N ALA A 77 -7.91 -6.51 7.65
CA ALA A 77 -7.12 -7.72 7.54
C ALA A 77 -6.66 -7.87 6.10
N TYR A 78 -5.35 -7.97 5.88
CA TYR A 78 -4.75 -7.94 4.54
C TYR A 78 -4.02 -9.23 4.27
N HIS A 79 -4.46 -9.96 3.26
CA HIS A 79 -3.83 -11.20 2.84
C HIS A 79 -2.46 -10.92 2.21
N VAL A 80 -1.50 -11.77 2.52
CA VAL A 80 -0.21 -11.82 1.86
C VAL A 80 0.05 -13.25 1.41
N VAL A 81 0.55 -13.43 0.20
CA VAL A 81 0.85 -14.75 -0.38
C VAL A 81 2.34 -15.05 -0.29
N GLU A 82 2.71 -16.33 -0.28
CA GLU A 82 4.12 -16.75 -0.34
C GLU A 82 4.88 -16.00 -1.45
N GLY A 83 6.03 -15.43 -1.09
CA GLY A 83 6.80 -14.55 -1.98
C GLY A 83 6.61 -13.08 -1.67
N TYR A 84 6.83 -12.22 -2.66
CA TYR A 84 6.80 -10.76 -2.49
C TYR A 84 5.38 -10.22 -2.60
N ASN A 85 5.03 -9.28 -1.72
CA ASN A 85 3.76 -8.55 -1.70
C ASN A 85 4.08 -7.05 -1.66
N LEU A 86 3.39 -6.24 -2.46
CA LEU A 86 3.54 -4.78 -2.44
C LEU A 86 2.44 -4.18 -1.56
N MET A 87 2.80 -3.80 -0.34
CA MET A 87 1.85 -3.39 0.70
C MET A 87 1.97 -1.91 1.03
N GLY A 88 0.84 -1.23 1.16
CA GLY A 88 0.78 0.12 1.72
C GLY A 88 0.76 0.03 3.25
N PHE A 89 1.57 0.82 3.94
CA PHE A 89 1.59 0.80 5.40
C PHE A 89 0.28 1.37 5.98
N LYS A 90 -0.39 0.56 6.79
CA LYS A 90 -1.73 0.82 7.33
C LYS A 90 -1.70 1.33 8.78
N SER A 91 -0.89 2.35 9.03
CA SER A 91 -0.97 3.15 10.26
C SER A 91 -0.75 4.63 9.96
N THR A 92 -1.36 5.50 10.76
CA THR A 92 -1.13 6.96 10.74
C THR A 92 0.03 7.35 11.65
N THR A 93 0.56 6.42 12.45
CA THR A 93 1.77 6.59 13.27
C THR A 93 2.84 5.58 12.86
N PRO A 94 4.14 5.93 12.94
CA PRO A 94 5.21 4.96 12.73
C PRO A 94 5.10 3.75 13.67
N MET A 95 5.54 2.59 13.18
CA MET A 95 5.55 1.33 13.92
C MET A 95 6.71 0.47 13.43
N THR A 96 7.36 -0.27 14.33
CA THR A 96 8.46 -1.15 13.91
C THR A 96 7.96 -2.27 13.00
N VAL A 97 8.82 -2.77 12.10
CA VAL A 97 8.49 -3.89 11.22
C VAL A 97 7.95 -5.11 12.00
N SER A 98 8.59 -5.46 13.12
CA SER A 98 8.19 -6.62 13.93
C SER A 98 6.85 -6.46 14.64
N GLU A 99 6.50 -5.23 15.02
CA GLU A 99 5.20 -4.94 15.62
C GLU A 99 4.09 -4.97 14.56
N TYR A 100 4.31 -4.35 13.39
CA TYR A 100 3.32 -4.30 12.32
C TYR A 100 3.06 -5.66 11.67
N LEU A 101 4.10 -6.49 11.53
CA LEU A 101 4.02 -7.83 10.93
C LEU A 101 3.91 -8.95 11.97
N LEU A 102 3.47 -8.61 13.18
CA LEU A 102 3.28 -9.60 14.24
C LEU A 102 2.33 -10.71 13.78
N GLY A 103 2.80 -11.96 13.83
CA GLY A 103 2.04 -13.14 13.41
C GLY A 103 2.19 -13.52 11.94
N VAL A 104 2.97 -12.76 11.16
CA VAL A 104 3.34 -13.09 9.77
C VAL A 104 4.77 -13.62 9.71
N GLU A 105 4.97 -14.74 9.02
CA GLU A 105 6.31 -15.30 8.76
C GLU A 105 7.00 -14.56 7.60
N TYR A 106 7.44 -13.32 7.85
CA TYR A 106 8.15 -12.52 6.86
C TYR A 106 9.65 -12.85 6.79
N VAL A 107 10.22 -12.72 5.60
CA VAL A 107 11.65 -12.98 5.32
C VAL A 107 12.41 -11.67 5.16
N ARG A 108 11.87 -10.71 4.39
CA ARG A 108 12.48 -9.38 4.16
C ARG A 108 11.43 -8.31 3.99
N VAL A 109 11.77 -7.09 4.41
CA VAL A 109 11.01 -5.88 4.11
C VAL A 109 11.93 -4.89 3.42
N TYR A 110 11.46 -4.32 2.32
CA TYR A 110 12.15 -3.26 1.59
C TYR A 110 11.26 -2.04 1.44
N GLU A 111 11.88 -0.88 1.54
CA GLU A 111 11.31 0.38 1.09
C GLU A 111 12.09 0.94 -0.10
N TYR A 112 11.50 1.93 -0.76
CA TYR A 112 12.18 2.68 -1.80
C TYR A 112 12.23 4.16 -1.44
N VAL A 113 13.42 4.60 -1.05
CA VAL A 113 13.74 6.00 -0.74
C VAL A 113 15.10 6.27 -1.35
N ASP A 114 15.11 6.96 -2.49
CA ASP A 114 16.29 7.19 -3.33
C ASP A 114 17.04 5.88 -3.73
N GLY A 115 16.31 4.76 -3.72
CA GLY A 115 16.85 3.41 -3.93
C GLY A 115 16.18 2.39 -3.02
N TYR A 116 16.41 1.10 -3.27
CA TYR A 116 15.91 0.02 -2.41
C TYR A 116 16.74 -0.08 -1.13
N ASN A 117 16.07 0.03 0.02
CA ASN A 117 16.67 -0.14 1.35
C ASN A 117 15.97 -1.28 2.09
N SER A 118 16.73 -2.19 2.70
CA SER A 118 16.18 -3.24 3.56
C SER A 118 15.94 -2.70 4.96
N LEU A 119 14.79 -3.02 5.54
CA LEU A 119 14.48 -2.70 6.92
C LEU A 119 14.69 -3.91 7.84
N SER A 120 15.31 -3.69 9.00
CA SER A 120 15.36 -4.67 10.09
C SER A 120 14.05 -4.66 10.89
N ALA A 121 13.91 -5.65 11.77
CA ALA A 121 12.71 -5.87 12.58
C ALA A 121 12.37 -4.70 13.54
N ASP A 122 13.39 -3.94 13.95
CA ASP A 122 13.34 -2.82 14.90
C ASP A 122 13.29 -1.44 14.22
N GLU A 123 13.37 -1.38 12.89
CA GLU A 123 13.20 -0.12 12.14
C GLU A 123 11.72 0.19 11.88
N ASP A 124 11.41 1.48 11.84
CA ASP A 124 10.05 1.97 11.68
C ASP A 124 9.57 1.91 10.21
N MET A 125 8.39 1.34 10.03
CA MET A 125 7.54 1.61 8.88
C MET A 125 6.87 2.97 9.06
N THR A 126 6.83 3.76 7.99
CA THR A 126 6.45 5.19 8.00
C THR A 126 5.09 5.40 7.32
N PRO A 127 4.15 6.14 7.93
CA PRO A 127 2.88 6.52 7.32
C PRO A 127 3.05 7.12 5.92
N GLY A 128 2.22 6.65 4.99
CA GLY A 128 2.21 7.13 3.59
C GLY A 128 3.21 6.43 2.67
N ARG A 129 4.00 5.47 3.16
CA ARG A 129 4.92 4.67 2.33
C ARG A 129 4.34 3.31 1.95
N GLY A 130 4.82 2.80 0.82
CA GLY A 130 4.64 1.41 0.38
C GLY A 130 5.90 0.59 0.61
N TYR A 131 5.73 -0.71 0.83
CA TYR A 131 6.77 -1.64 1.20
C TYR A 131 6.65 -2.92 0.39
N TRP A 132 7.80 -3.46 -0.03
CA TRP A 132 7.87 -4.82 -0.50
C TRP A 132 8.12 -5.74 0.68
N ILE A 133 7.18 -6.65 0.93
CA ILE A 133 7.23 -7.61 2.04
C ILE A 133 7.29 -9.00 1.44
N SER A 134 8.40 -9.71 1.66
CA SER A 134 8.45 -11.12 1.31
C SER A 134 8.09 -12.00 2.49
N VAL A 135 7.24 -13.00 2.26
CA VAL A 135 6.81 -13.98 3.27
C VAL A 135 7.12 -15.40 2.82
N SER A 136 7.38 -16.30 3.77
CA SER A 136 7.72 -17.71 3.49
C SER A 136 6.50 -18.63 3.36
N ALA A 137 5.32 -18.12 3.68
CA ALA A 137 4.04 -18.78 3.53
C ALA A 137 2.93 -17.72 3.48
N ASP A 138 1.78 -18.11 2.95
CA ASP A 138 0.56 -17.30 3.00
C ASP A 138 0.24 -16.88 4.44
N GLY A 139 -0.24 -15.64 4.59
CA GLY A 139 -0.49 -15.05 5.89
C GLY A 139 -1.55 -13.95 5.86
N THR A 140 -1.71 -13.27 6.99
CA THR A 140 -2.63 -12.13 7.12
C THR A 140 -2.02 -11.11 8.06
N ILE A 141 -1.93 -9.86 7.60
CA ILE A 141 -1.53 -8.72 8.41
C ILE A 141 -2.77 -8.15 9.11
N TYR A 142 -2.67 -7.93 10.41
CA TYR A 142 -3.68 -7.29 11.25
C TYR A 142 -3.08 -6.00 11.85
N PRO A 143 -3.20 -4.86 11.16
CA PRO A 143 -2.53 -3.61 11.54
C PRO A 143 -3.22 -2.82 12.64
#